data_AF-A0A1R1I145-F1
#
_entry.id   AF-A0A1R1I145-F1
#
_cell.length_a   1.000
_cell.length_b   1.000
_cell.length_c   1.000
_cell.angle_alpha   90.00
_cell.angle_beta   90.00
_cell.angle_gamma   90.00
#
_symmetry.space_group_name_H-M   'P 1'
#
loop_
_entity.id
_entity.type
_entity.pdbx_description
1 polymer ?
#
loop_
_entity_poly.entity_id
_entity_poly.type
_entity_poly.pdbx_seq_one_letter_code
_entity_poly.pdbx_strand_id
1 'polypeptide(L)'
;MGQLQMQQAQRNAEQAEQRARALQTQARAAQQEAVQAQSNARELQTSSVQARGDADSARRNVSTLQSVGEVNTQLGALREQIANVLAPPAAETEAPAAYTNAEGQATGTLINVTA
;
A
#
# COMPACT_ATOMS: atom_id res chain seq x y z
N MET A 1 -64.15 -45.06 -36.44
CA MET A 1 -62.70 -44.84 -36.29
C MET A 1 -62.32 -43.58 -35.49
N GLY A 2 -63.23 -42.64 -35.15
CA GLY A 2 -62.84 -41.38 -34.48
C GLY A 2 -62.64 -41.44 -32.95
N GLN A 3 -63.26 -42.39 -32.24
CA GLN A 3 -63.30 -42.39 -30.78
C GLN A 3 -61.94 -42.75 -30.13
N LEU A 4 -61.20 -43.69 -30.72
CA LEU A 4 -59.84 -44.04 -30.29
C LEU A 4 -58.85 -42.89 -30.51
N GLN A 5 -59.01 -42.17 -31.61
CA GLN A 5 -58.15 -41.04 -32.00
C GLN A 5 -58.36 -39.84 -31.05
N MET A 6 -59.61 -39.57 -30.66
CA MET A 6 -59.95 -38.60 -29.62
C MET A 6 -59.31 -38.94 -28.27
N GLN A 7 -59.36 -40.21 -27.85
CA GLN A 7 -58.80 -40.63 -26.57
C GLN A 7 -57.26 -40.57 -26.55
N GLN A 8 -56.61 -40.82 -27.69
CA GLN A 8 -55.17 -40.60 -27.84
C GLN A 8 -54.81 -39.11 -27.78
N ALA A 9 -55.60 -38.25 -28.45
CA ALA A 9 -55.39 -36.80 -28.41
C ALA A 9 -55.53 -36.22 -26.99
N GLN A 10 -56.53 -36.68 -26.22
CA GLN A 10 -56.73 -36.25 -24.83
C GLN A 10 -55.52 -36.57 -23.95
N ARG A 11 -55.01 -37.80 -24.00
CA ARG A 11 -53.82 -38.19 -23.23
C ARG A 11 -52.58 -37.37 -23.62
N ASN A 12 -52.40 -37.11 -24.90
CA ASN A 12 -51.29 -36.28 -25.36
C ASN A 12 -51.40 -34.83 -24.87
N ALA A 13 -52.62 -34.26 -24.88
CA ALA A 13 -52.88 -32.93 -24.37
C ALA A 13 -52.58 -32.84 -22.86
N GLU A 14 -53.06 -33.80 -22.07
CA GLU A 14 -52.79 -33.86 -20.64
C GLU A 14 -51.28 -33.97 -20.33
N GLN A 15 -50.55 -34.81 -21.06
CA GLN A 15 -49.10 -34.93 -20.92
C GLN A 15 -48.38 -33.62 -21.29
N ALA A 16 -48.81 -32.96 -22.36
CA ALA A 16 -48.24 -31.69 -22.78
C ALA A 16 -48.50 -30.59 -21.74
N GLU A 17 -49.70 -30.52 -21.17
CA GLU A 17 -50.03 -29.57 -20.10
C GLU A 17 -49.18 -29.79 -18.86
N GLN A 18 -49.01 -31.04 -18.42
CA GLN A 18 -48.17 -31.36 -17.27
C GLN A 18 -46.72 -30.93 -17.50
N ARG A 19 -46.17 -31.20 -18.70
CA ARG A 19 -44.82 -30.75 -19.08
C ARG A 19 -44.71 -29.23 -19.11
N ALA A 20 -45.70 -28.54 -19.69
CA ALA A 20 -45.72 -27.08 -19.73
C ALA A 20 -45.73 -26.46 -18.34
N ARG A 21 -46.54 -27.00 -17.41
CA ARG A 21 -46.58 -26.55 -16.01
C ARG A 21 -45.25 -26.78 -15.31
N ALA A 22 -44.61 -27.92 -15.52
CA ALA A 22 -43.29 -28.20 -14.95
C ALA A 22 -42.22 -27.23 -15.46
N LEU A 23 -42.18 -26.97 -16.77
CA LEU A 23 -41.26 -26.01 -17.38
C LEU A 23 -41.53 -24.58 -16.90
N GLN A 24 -42.78 -24.18 -16.73
CA GLN A 24 -43.12 -22.86 -16.20
C GLN A 24 -42.61 -22.68 -14.78
N THR A 25 -42.72 -23.70 -13.93
CA THR A 25 -42.17 -23.67 -12.57
C THR A 25 -40.65 -23.56 -12.59
N GLN A 26 -39.97 -24.35 -13.44
CA GLN A 26 -38.52 -24.27 -13.59
C GLN A 26 -38.05 -22.89 -14.08
N ALA A 27 -38.75 -22.31 -15.06
CA ALA A 27 -38.44 -20.98 -15.57
C ALA A 27 -38.57 -19.91 -14.48
N ARG A 28 -39.59 -19.99 -13.62
CA ARG A 28 -39.74 -19.06 -12.48
C ARG A 28 -38.61 -19.21 -11.47
N ALA A 29 -38.19 -20.44 -11.16
CA ALA A 29 -37.05 -20.69 -10.28
C ALA A 29 -35.76 -20.08 -10.85
N ALA A 30 -35.46 -20.35 -12.12
CA ALA A 30 -34.29 -19.79 -12.80
C ALA A 30 -34.33 -18.24 -12.86
N GLN A 31 -35.50 -17.64 -13.05
CA GLN A 31 -35.66 -16.18 -12.99
C GLN A 31 -35.35 -15.62 -11.60
N GLN A 32 -35.79 -16.29 -10.53
CA GLN A 32 -35.49 -15.87 -9.16
C GLN A 32 -33.98 -15.96 -8.87
N GLU A 33 -33.34 -17.05 -9.28
CA GLU A 33 -31.88 -17.21 -9.18
C GLU A 33 -31.13 -16.12 -9.94
N ALA A 34 -31.57 -15.79 -11.16
CA ALA A 34 -30.97 -14.72 -11.95
C ALA A 34 -31.10 -13.34 -11.27
N VAL A 35 -32.26 -13.03 -10.68
CA VAL A 35 -32.47 -11.79 -9.92
C VAL A 35 -31.56 -11.74 -8.70
N GLN A 36 -31.43 -12.85 -7.96
CA GLN A 36 -30.53 -12.92 -6.81
C GLN A 36 -29.07 -12.74 -7.23
N ALA A 37 -28.65 -13.41 -8.31
CA ALA A 37 -27.29 -13.29 -8.84
C ALA A 37 -26.98 -11.85 -9.27
N GLN A 38 -27.93 -11.16 -9.93
CA GLN A 38 -27.77 -9.75 -10.29
C GLN A 38 -27.66 -8.84 -9.05
N SER A 39 -28.43 -9.11 -8.00
CA SER A 39 -28.32 -8.36 -6.74
C SER A 39 -26.94 -8.55 -6.11
N ASN A 40 -26.50 -9.80 -5.98
CA ASN A 40 -25.18 -10.13 -5.43
C ASN A 40 -24.05 -9.49 -6.24
N ALA A 41 -24.17 -9.47 -7.57
CA ALA A 41 -23.18 -8.84 -8.45
C ALA A 41 -23.08 -7.32 -8.19
N ARG A 42 -24.20 -6.62 -7.99
CA ARG A 42 -24.21 -5.18 -7.68
C ARG A 42 -23.60 -4.89 -6.30
N GLU A 43 -23.86 -5.75 -5.33
CA GLU A 43 -23.25 -5.65 -4.00
C GLU A 43 -21.74 -5.84 -4.09
N LEU A 44 -21.27 -6.90 -4.75
CA LEU A 44 -19.84 -7.15 -4.98
C LEU A 44 -19.15 -6.01 -5.73
N GLN A 45 -19.79 -5.44 -6.74
CA GLN A 45 -19.25 -4.28 -7.46
C GLN A 45 -19.07 -3.08 -6.52
N THR A 46 -20.05 -2.82 -5.65
CA THR A 46 -20.00 -1.71 -4.68
C THR A 46 -18.88 -1.95 -3.66
N SER A 47 -18.83 -3.15 -3.06
CA SER A 47 -17.76 -3.52 -2.13
C SER A 47 -16.37 -3.46 -2.77
N SER A 48 -16.24 -3.83 -4.04
CA SER A 48 -14.97 -3.75 -4.78
C SER A 48 -14.52 -2.31 -4.99
N VAL A 49 -15.43 -1.41 -5.36
CA VAL A 49 -15.13 0.03 -5.49
C VAL A 49 -14.69 0.62 -4.14
N GLN A 50 -15.39 0.27 -3.06
CA GLN A 50 -15.01 0.70 -1.72
C GLN A 50 -13.62 0.19 -1.32
N ALA A 51 -13.36 -1.11 -1.47
CA ALA A 51 -12.08 -1.71 -1.15
C ALA A 51 -10.92 -1.09 -1.96
N ARG A 52 -11.17 -0.71 -3.22
CA ARG A 52 -10.19 0.00 -4.04
C ARG A 52 -9.90 1.41 -3.49
N GLY A 53 -10.94 2.14 -3.08
CA GLY A 53 -10.79 3.45 -2.45
C GLY A 53 -10.00 3.40 -1.14
N ASP A 54 -10.23 2.37 -0.32
CA ASP A 54 -9.49 2.12 0.92
C ASP A 54 -8.01 1.81 0.62
N ALA A 55 -7.75 0.96 -0.38
CA ALA A 55 -6.40 0.62 -0.81
C ALA A 55 -5.64 1.86 -1.34
N ASP A 56 -6.27 2.69 -2.15
CA ASP A 56 -5.66 3.92 -2.69
C ASP A 56 -5.38 4.94 -1.56
N SER A 57 -6.25 5.00 -0.56
CA SER A 57 -6.04 5.85 0.62
C SER A 57 -4.91 5.35 1.51
N ALA A 58 -4.81 4.03 1.72
CA ALA A 58 -3.71 3.41 2.44
C ALA A 58 -2.36 3.64 1.73
N ARG A 59 -2.31 3.48 0.39
CA ARG A 59 -1.10 3.76 -0.41
C ARG A 59 -0.64 5.20 -0.26
N ARG A 60 -1.56 6.16 -0.30
CA ARG A 60 -1.25 7.58 -0.08
C ARG A 60 -0.70 7.83 1.32
N ASN A 61 -1.30 7.21 2.35
CA ASN A 61 -0.82 7.33 3.72
C ASN A 61 0.63 6.81 3.85
N VAL A 62 0.93 5.62 3.31
CA VAL A 62 2.29 5.07 3.31
C VAL A 62 3.28 6.02 2.63
N SER A 63 2.93 6.56 1.46
CA SER A 63 3.78 7.53 0.76
C SER A 63 4.03 8.79 1.60
N THR A 64 3.01 9.32 2.27
CA THR A 64 3.16 10.47 3.16
C THR A 64 4.10 10.16 4.32
N LEU A 65 3.96 8.99 4.96
CA LEU A 65 4.83 8.58 6.05
C LEU A 65 6.29 8.41 5.59
N GLN A 66 6.51 7.89 4.39
CA GLN A 66 7.86 7.79 3.79
C GLN A 66 8.48 9.18 3.59
N SER A 67 7.73 10.14 3.02
CA SER A 67 8.22 11.51 2.84
C SER A 67 8.56 12.20 4.18
N VAL A 68 7.76 11.97 5.23
CA VAL A 68 8.06 12.48 6.57
C VAL A 68 9.36 11.86 7.11
N GLY A 69 9.57 10.56 6.91
CA GLY A 69 10.82 9.89 7.28
C GLY A 69 12.02 10.51 6.57
N GLU A 70 11.94 10.72 5.25
CA GLU A 70 13.00 11.32 4.44
C GLU A 70 13.36 12.73 4.91
N VAL A 71 12.36 13.57 5.20
CA VAL A 71 12.57 14.93 5.72
C VAL A 71 13.30 14.90 7.07
N ASN A 72 12.90 13.99 7.97
CA ASN A 72 13.57 13.86 9.27
C ASN A 72 15.03 13.41 9.12
N THR A 73 15.33 12.49 8.20
CA THR A 73 16.70 12.07 7.90
C THR A 73 17.52 13.22 7.33
N GLN A 74 16.99 14.00 6.38
CA GLN A 74 17.68 15.15 5.81
C GLN A 74 17.95 16.24 6.87
N LEU A 75 16.99 16.49 7.76
CA LEU A 75 17.17 17.45 8.85
C LEU A 75 18.24 17.00 9.85
N GLY A 76 18.29 15.70 10.17
CA GLY A 76 19.35 15.12 10.99
C GLY A 76 20.73 15.31 10.37
N ALA A 77 20.89 14.97 9.09
CA ALA A 77 22.13 15.16 8.35
C ALA A 77 22.55 16.64 8.28
N LEU A 78 21.62 17.56 8.06
CA LEU A 78 21.89 19.00 8.08
C LEU A 78 22.40 19.47 9.45
N ARG A 79 21.78 18.98 10.54
CA ARG A 79 22.23 19.30 11.91
C ARG A 79 23.64 18.81 12.17
N GLU A 80 23.98 17.60 11.73
CA GLU A 80 25.35 17.05 11.84
C GLU A 80 26.36 17.87 11.05
N GLN A 81 26.02 18.28 9.82
CA GLN A 81 26.87 19.15 9.01
C GLN A 81 27.12 20.49 9.70
N ILE A 82 26.06 21.12 10.23
CA ILE A 82 26.19 22.37 11.01
C ILE A 82 27.08 22.16 12.23
N ALA A 83 26.91 21.05 12.97
CA ALA A 83 27.74 20.74 14.12
C ALA A 83 29.22 20.54 13.74
N ASN A 84 29.50 19.90 12.60
CA ASN A 84 30.85 19.70 12.10
C ASN A 84 31.51 21.02 11.65
N VAL A 85 30.75 21.95 11.04
CA VAL A 85 31.26 23.27 10.64
C VAL A 85 31.50 24.17 11.86
N LEU A 86 30.63 24.09 12.86
CA LEU A 86 30.75 24.84 14.11
C LEU A 86 31.70 24.18 15.11
N ALA A 87 32.15 22.95 14.84
CA ALA A 87 33.12 22.28 15.70
C ALA A 87 34.38 23.16 15.73
N PRO A 88 34.85 23.56 16.92
CA PRO A 88 36.10 24.29 17.01
C PRO A 88 37.19 23.45 16.34
N PRO A 89 38.12 24.07 15.59
CA PRO A 89 39.25 23.33 15.04
C PRO A 89 39.88 22.54 16.17
N ALA A 90 40.11 21.24 15.93
CA ALA A 90 40.88 20.44 16.86
C ALA A 90 42.14 21.25 17.16
N ALA A 91 42.36 21.59 18.43
CA ALA A 91 43.58 22.27 18.82
C ALA A 91 44.71 21.35 18.38
N GLU A 92 45.37 21.70 17.27
CA GLU A 92 46.65 21.13 16.93
C GLU A 92 47.52 21.43 18.13
N THR A 93 47.70 20.41 18.97
CA THR A 93 48.70 20.46 20.01
C THR A 93 50.01 20.25 19.27
N GLU A 94 50.41 21.23 18.45
CA GLU A 94 51.80 21.38 18.06
C GLU A 94 52.55 21.47 19.39
N ALA A 95 53.25 20.40 19.76
CA ALA A 95 54.19 20.46 20.85
C ALA A 95 55.14 21.60 20.51
N PRO A 96 55.29 22.62 21.38
CA PRO A 96 56.07 23.79 21.06
C PRO A 96 57.49 23.35 20.74
N ALA A 97 57.99 23.75 19.56
CA ALA A 97 59.35 23.42 19.15
C ALA A 97 60.32 23.85 20.26
N ALA A 98 61.09 22.88 20.77
CA ALA A 98 62.07 23.14 21.82
C ALA A 98 63.30 23.80 21.19
N TYR A 99 63.71 24.95 21.70
CA TYR A 99 65.00 25.52 21.36
C TYR A 99 66.10 24.65 21.97
N THR A 100 67.05 24.24 21.14
CA THR A 100 68.23 23.49 21.56
C THR A 100 69.46 24.37 21.46
N ASN A 101 70.34 24.33 22.46
CA ASN A 101 71.64 25.01 22.41
C ASN A 101 72.63 24.26 21.49
N ALA A 102 73.81 24.84 21.25
CA ALA A 102 74.85 24.22 20.40
C ALA A 102 75.39 22.88 20.95
N GLU A 103 75.03 22.51 22.18
CA GLU A 103 75.38 21.26 22.86
C GLU A 103 74.22 20.24 22.81
N GLY A 104 73.11 20.56 22.14
CA GLY A 104 71.94 19.69 21.97
C GLY A 104 70.99 19.63 23.16
N GLN A 105 71.12 20.53 24.14
CA GLN A 105 70.24 20.59 25.32
C GLN A 105 69.03 21.49 25.06
N ALA A 106 67.82 21.02 25.39
CA ALA A 106 66.60 21.82 25.28
C ALA A 106 66.59 22.95 26.32
N THR A 107 66.63 24.20 25.87
CA THR A 107 66.74 25.41 26.70
C THR A 107 65.44 26.23 26.77
N GLY A 108 64.40 25.89 26.01
CA GLY A 108 63.09 26.56 26.12
C GLY A 108 62.07 26.06 25.10
N THR A 109 60.82 26.50 25.26
CA THR A 109 59.69 26.19 24.35
C THR A 109 59.18 27.48 23.69
N LEU A 110 58.91 27.45 22.38
CA LEU A 110 58.29 28.58 21.68
C LEU A 110 56.80 28.69 22.08
N ILE A 111 56.36 29.85 22.56
CA ILE A 111 54.93 30.12 22.81
C ILE A 111 54.47 31.14 21.77
N ASN A 112 53.55 30.74 20.88
CA ASN A 112 52.86 31.66 19.97
C ASN A 112 51.73 32.36 20.73
N VAL A 113 51.78 33.70 20.81
CA VAL A 113 50.72 34.53 21.41
C VAL A 113 50.06 35.32 20.27
N THR A 114 48.89 34.88 19.82
CA THR A 114 48.05 35.66 18.91
C THR A 114 46.82 36.09 19.70
N ALA A 115 46.66 37.41 19.90
CA ALA A 115 45.56 38.03 20.64
C ALA A 115 44.36 38.33 19.71
#